data_AF-A0A6I0KAQ4-F1
#
_entry.id   AF-A0A6I0KAQ4-F1
#
_cell.length_a   1.000
_cell.length_b   1.000
_cell.length_c   1.000
_cell.angle_alpha   90.00
_cell.angle_beta   90.00
_cell.angle_gamma   90.00
#
_symmetry.space_group_name_H-M   'P 1'
#
loop_
_entity.id
_entity.type
_entity.pdbx_description
1 polymer ?
#
loop_
_entity_poly.entity_id
_entity_poly.type
_entity_poly.pdbx_seq_one_letter_code
_entity_poly.pdbx_strand_id
1 'polypeptide(L)'
;AGSEVNDALTAYQTSQGKKLLLDKQVASLQTALKSTSLLMEHGNTTYLEVLTARQTLLSAQLSQTANHFTEIQSLINLFQALGGGQD
;
A
#
# COMPACT_ATOMS: atom_id res chain seq x y z
N ALA A 1 -22.56 17.09 -7.35
CA ALA A 1 -22.49 16.20 -8.52
C ALA A 1 -21.14 16.28 -9.24
N GLY A 2 -20.86 17.27 -10.10
CA GLY A 2 -19.63 17.26 -10.93
C GLY A 2 -18.31 17.31 -10.14
N SER A 3 -18.22 18.11 -9.08
CA SER A 3 -17.03 18.19 -8.22
C SER A 3 -16.79 16.89 -7.46
N GLU A 4 -17.83 16.29 -6.89
CA GLU A 4 -17.72 15.03 -6.12
C GLU A 4 -17.26 13.85 -6.99
N VAL A 5 -17.73 13.78 -8.24
CA VAL A 5 -17.26 12.80 -9.23
C VAL A 5 -15.77 13.02 -9.56
N ASN A 6 -15.38 14.27 -9.80
CA ASN A 6 -13.99 14.61 -10.12
C ASN A 6 -13.03 14.31 -8.96
N ASP A 7 -13.44 14.60 -7.72
CA ASP A 7 -12.66 14.35 -6.52
C ASP A 7 -12.50 12.84 -6.28
N ALA A 8 -13.57 12.06 -6.40
CA ALA A 8 -13.54 10.61 -6.27
C ALA A 8 -12.67 9.95 -7.36
N LEU A 9 -12.78 10.43 -8.61
CA LEU A 9 -11.96 9.92 -9.72
C LEU A 9 -10.48 10.25 -9.52
N THR A 10 -10.15 11.47 -9.08
CA THR A 10 -8.78 11.89 -8.78
C THR A 10 -8.18 11.07 -7.65
N ALA A 11 -8.96 10.81 -6.59
CA ALA A 11 -8.54 9.99 -5.47
C ALA A 11 -8.24 8.54 -5.92
N TYR A 12 -9.11 7.95 -6.75
CA TYR A 12 -8.91 6.61 -7.30
C TYR A 12 -7.66 6.52 -8.20
N GLN A 13 -7.48 7.48 -9.11
CA GLN A 13 -6.29 7.52 -9.98
C GLN A 13 -5.00 7.67 -9.16
N THR A 14 -5.04 8.52 -8.13
CA THR A 14 -3.91 8.71 -7.21
C THR A 14 -3.63 7.44 -6.41
N SER A 15 -4.65 6.74 -5.90
CA SER A 15 -4.45 5.49 -5.17
C SER A 15 -3.88 4.40 -6.05
N GLN A 16 -4.25 4.34 -7.33
CA GLN A 16 -3.67 3.41 -8.29
C GLN A 16 -2.18 3.69 -8.56
N GLY A 17 -1.79 4.96 -8.71
CA GLY A 17 -0.38 5.34 -8.80
C GLY A 17 0.41 4.97 -7.54
N LYS A 18 -0.14 5.26 -6.36
CA LYS A 18 0.47 4.90 -5.06
C LYS A 18 0.61 3.39 -4.87
N LYS A 19 -0.37 2.60 -5.30
CA LYS A 19 -0.35 1.13 -5.23
C LYS A 19 0.89 0.57 -5.89
N LEU A 20 1.19 0.99 -7.12
CA LEU A 20 2.38 0.52 -7.85
C LEU A 20 3.70 0.83 -7.12
N LEU A 21 3.78 1.97 -6.44
CA LEU A 21 4.96 2.35 -5.65
C LEU A 21 5.06 1.53 -4.37
N LEU A 22 3.94 1.34 -3.67
CA LEU A 22 3.86 0.54 -2.44
C LEU A 22 4.16 -0.94 -2.72
N ASP A 23 3.69 -1.49 -3.84
CA ASP A 23 3.97 -2.85 -4.28
C ASP A 23 5.49 -3.06 -4.47
N LYS A 24 6.15 -2.12 -5.16
CA LYS A 24 7.62 -2.14 -5.33
C LYS A 24 8.35 -2.00 -4.00
N GLN A 25 7.87 -1.13 -3.11
CA GLN A 25 8.44 -0.96 -1.78
C GLN A 25 8.35 -2.25 -0.95
N VAL A 26 7.17 -2.88 -0.91
CA VAL A 26 6.95 -4.15 -0.20
C VAL A 26 7.85 -5.25 -0.76
N ALA A 27 7.93 -5.41 -2.08
CA ALA A 27 8.80 -6.41 -2.71
C ALA A 27 10.29 -6.19 -2.38
N SER A 28 10.73 -4.93 -2.35
CA SER A 28 12.11 -4.56 -1.99
C SER A 28 12.40 -4.88 -0.52
N LEU A 29 11.46 -4.56 0.38
CA LEU A 29 11.59 -4.83 1.81
C LEU A 29 11.50 -6.33 2.15
N GLN A 30 10.71 -7.10 1.40
CA GLN A 30 10.70 -8.57 1.50
C GLN A 30 12.07 -9.16 1.13
N THR A 31 12.69 -8.64 0.06
CA THR A 31 14.04 -9.04 -0.34
C THR A 31 15.07 -8.65 0.72
N ALA A 32 14.99 -7.43 1.26
CA ALA A 32 15.86 -6.97 2.35
C ALA A 32 15.71 -7.83 3.62
N LEU A 33 14.48 -8.20 3.99
CA LEU A 33 14.21 -9.08 5.12
C LEU A 33 14.80 -10.48 4.88
N LYS A 34 14.67 -11.03 3.67
CA LYS A 34 15.27 -12.32 3.32
C LYS A 34 16.79 -12.27 3.43
N SER A 35 17.43 -11.25 2.86
CA SER A 35 18.88 -11.08 2.91
C SER A 35 19.40 -10.90 4.34
N THR A 36 18.74 -10.07 5.15
CA THR A 36 19.12 -9.86 6.56
C THR A 36 18.93 -11.12 7.40
N SER A 37 17.89 -11.91 7.13
CA SER A 37 17.68 -13.21 7.81
C SER A 37 18.79 -14.20 7.47
N LEU A 38 19.22 -14.28 6.20
CA LEU A 38 20.33 -15.15 5.77
C LEU A 38 21.67 -14.69 6.36
N LEU A 39 21.91 -13.37 6.42
CA LEU A 39 23.12 -12.84 7.05
C LEU A 39 23.15 -13.07 8.56
N MET A 40 22.00 -13.16 9.22
CA MET A 40 21.94 -13.55 10.63
C MET A 40 22.23 -15.04 10.82
N GLU A 41 21.78 -15.88 9.89
CA GLU A 41 21.99 -17.34 9.94
C GLU A 41 23.45 -17.73 9.62
N HIS A 42 24.10 -17.01 8.70
CA HIS A 42 25.39 -17.39 8.13
C HIS A 42 26.49 -16.33 8.24
N GLY A 43 26.21 -15.17 8.83
CA GLY A 43 27.10 -14.03 8.87
C GLY A 43 27.06 -13.27 10.20
N ASN A 44 27.42 -11.99 10.16
CA ASN A 44 27.62 -11.15 11.35
C ASN A 44 26.41 -10.24 11.68
N THR A 45 25.25 -10.46 11.04
CA THR A 45 24.05 -9.65 11.27
C THR A 45 23.35 -10.07 12.56
N THR A 46 22.80 -9.10 13.27
CA THR A 46 22.16 -9.32 14.57
C THR A 46 20.65 -9.53 14.43
N TYR A 47 20.04 -10.14 15.45
CA TYR A 47 18.58 -10.26 15.52
C TYR A 47 17.87 -8.90 15.48
N LEU A 48 18.49 -7.84 16.01
CA LEU A 48 17.94 -6.48 15.99
C LEU A 48 17.79 -5.95 14.56
N GLU A 49 18.71 -6.27 13.66
CA GLU A 49 18.63 -5.87 12.25
C GLU A 49 17.49 -6.61 11.53
N VAL A 50 17.31 -7.90 11.81
CA VAL A 50 16.17 -8.68 11.29
C VAL A 50 14.85 -8.12 11.82
N LEU A 51 14.78 -7.80 13.11
CA LEU A 51 13.58 -7.20 13.73
C LEU A 51 13.26 -5.85 13.09
N THR A 52 14.27 -5.02 12.86
CA THR A 52 14.12 -3.72 12.19
C THR A 52 13.59 -3.90 10.77
N ALA A 53 14.17 -4.83 9.99
CA ALA A 53 13.70 -5.14 8.64
C ALA A 53 12.23 -5.62 8.61
N ARG A 54 11.82 -6.45 9.58
CA ARG A 54 10.42 -6.88 9.75
C ARG A 54 9.50 -5.70 10.06
N GLN A 55 9.91 -4.81 10.97
CA GLN A 55 9.12 -3.64 11.33
C GLN A 55 8.93 -2.70 10.14
N THR A 56 9.99 -2.46 9.36
CA THR A 56 9.90 -1.63 8.15
C THR A 56 8.99 -2.27 7.10
N LEU A 57 9.11 -3.59 6.87
CA LEU A 57 8.22 -4.32 5.96
C LEU A 57 6.76 -4.21 6.40
N LEU A 58 6.47 -4.42 7.69
CA LEU A 58 5.12 -4.33 8.23
C LEU A 58 4.50 -2.94 8.03
N SER A 59 5.25 -1.88 8.30
CA SER A 59 4.79 -0.51 8.08
C SER A 59 4.46 -0.23 6.61
N ALA A 60 5.24 -0.77 5.67
CA ALA A 60 4.95 -0.65 4.25
C ALA A 60 3.69 -1.43 3.84
N GLN A 61 3.49 -2.64 4.37
CA GLN A 61 2.28 -3.44 4.15
C GLN A 61 1.02 -2.78 4.72
N LEU A 62 1.11 -2.14 5.89
CA LEU A 62 0.03 -1.35 6.47
C LEU A 62 -0.31 -0.15 5.56
N SER A 63 0.70 0.53 5.03
CA SER A 63 0.50 1.63 4.08
C SER A 63 -0.15 1.17 2.77
N GLN A 64 0.26 0.02 2.25
CA GLN A 64 -0.36 -0.63 1.08
C GLN A 64 -1.84 -0.94 1.35
N THR A 65 -2.15 -1.50 2.52
CA THR A 65 -3.53 -1.82 2.93
C THR A 65 -4.38 -0.57 3.07
N ALA A 66 -3.86 0.49 3.71
CA ALA A 66 -4.54 1.78 3.82
C ALA A 66 -4.81 2.40 2.44
N ASN A 67 -3.86 2.31 1.51
CA ASN A 67 -4.06 2.78 0.14
C ASN A 67 -5.15 1.98 -0.60
N HIS A 68 -5.20 0.66 -0.39
CA HIS A 68 -6.25 -0.18 -0.97
C HIS A 68 -7.63 0.16 -0.40
N PHE A 69 -7.72 0.46 0.90
CA PHE A 69 -8.97 0.97 1.49
C PHE A 69 -9.41 2.29 0.82
N THR A 70 -8.49 3.23 0.62
CA THR A 70 -8.76 4.49 -0.10
C THR A 70 -9.23 4.25 -1.53
N GLU A 71 -8.64 3.29 -2.24
CA GLU A 71 -9.04 2.89 -3.60
C GLU A 71 -10.52 2.44 -3.62
N ILE A 72 -10.90 1.56 -2.69
CA ILE A 72 -12.27 1.05 -2.56
C ILE A 72 -13.25 2.18 -2.19
N GLN A 73 -12.90 3.01 -1.21
CA GLN A 73 -13.74 4.15 -0.81
C GLN A 73 -13.96 5.13 -1.96
N SER A 74 -12.92 5.39 -2.77
CA SER A 74 -13.02 6.26 -3.93
C SER A 74 -13.97 5.70 -4.99
N LEU A 75 -13.96 4.37 -5.20
CA LEU A 75 -14.92 3.70 -6.10
C LEU A 75 -16.36 3.77 -5.58
N ILE A 76 -16.58 3.57 -4.27
CA ILE A 76 -17.90 3.70 -3.65
C ILE A 76 -18.43 5.13 -3.82
N ASN A 77 -17.59 6.13 -3.54
CA ASN A 77 -17.94 7.53 -3.69
C ASN A 77 -18.26 7.89 -5.15
N LEU A 78 -17.49 7.35 -6.11
CA LEU A 78 -17.75 7.53 -7.53
C LEU A 78 -19.12 6.93 -7.91
N PHE A 79 -19.42 5.71 -7.46
CA PHE A 79 -20.72 5.07 -7.70
C PHE A 79 -21.88 5.90 -7.15
N GLN A 80 -21.75 6.40 -5.91
CA GLN A 80 -22.77 7.23 -5.29
C GLN A 80 -22.94 8.57 -6.01
N ALA A 81 -21.83 9.23 -6.38
CA ALA A 81 -21.85 10.52 -7.07
C ALA A 81 -22.40 10.46 -8.50
N LEU A 82 -22.34 9.28 -9.14
CA LEU A 82 -22.93 9.03 -10.45
C LEU A 82 -24.44 8.70 -10.41
N GLY A 83 -25.08 8.75 -9.24
CA GLY A 83 -26.52 8.51 -9.09
C GLY A 83 -26.86 7.17 -8.43
N GLY A 84 -25.86 6.43 -7.93
CA GLY A 84 -26.09 5.32 -7.01
C GLY A 84 -27.11 4.28 -7.50
N GLY A 85 -27.01 3.85 -8.76
CA GLY A 85 -27.88 2.81 -9.32
C GLY A 85 -29.38 3.10 -9.35
N GLN A 86 -29.83 4.34 -9.11
CA GLN A 86 -31.24 4.74 -9.25
C GLN A 86 -31.58 5.01 -10.73
N ASP A 87 -32.73 4.66 -11.32
CA ASP A 87 -34.02 4.10 -10.85
C ASP A 87 -34.43 4.24 -9.37
#